data_AF-A0A7S0A1X9-F1
#
_entry.id   AF-A0A7S0A1X9-F1
#
_cell.length_a   1.000
_cell.length_b   1.000
_cell.length_c   1.000
_cell.angle_alpha   90.00
_cell.angle_beta   90.00
_cell.angle_gamma   90.00
#
_symmetry.space_group_name_H-M   'P 1'
#
loop_
_entity.id
_entity.type
_entity.pdbx_description
1 polymer ?
#
loop_
_entity_poly.entity_id
_entity_poly.type
_entity_poly.pdbx_seq_one_letter_code
_entity_poly.pdbx_strand_id
1 'polypeptide(L)'
;KVFVGDTYCYFAGMTFAVVSIIGHFSKTMVLFLIPQILNFLYSCPQLFRFIGIPCPRHRMPSYDAQLGYVKNSYAEFKPEELRPFGKVVFWVLQTFRLAHVKPANTEGVVQMSNLTLINFALYVLGPCREDVLCIRLLLL
;
A
#
# COMPACT_ATOMS: atom_id res chain seq x y z
N LYS A 1 15.01 -12.08 -17.71
CA LYS A 1 14.04 -11.54 -16.75
C LYS A 1 14.05 -10.02 -16.89
N VAL A 2 12.90 -9.39 -17.12
CA VAL A 2 12.78 -7.94 -17.38
C VAL A 2 11.66 -7.34 -16.53
N PHE A 3 11.75 -6.05 -16.22
CA PHE A 3 10.66 -5.32 -15.59
C PHE A 3 9.73 -4.72 -16.63
N VAL A 4 8.43 -4.73 -16.35
CA VAL A 4 7.41 -4.18 -17.24
C VAL A 4 7.43 -2.64 -17.29
N GLY A 5 7.79 -2.01 -16.17
CA GLY A 5 7.88 -0.56 -16.01
C GLY A 5 6.53 0.16 -16.13
N ASP A 6 6.59 1.50 -16.03
CA ASP A 6 5.40 2.36 -16.10
C ASP A 6 4.72 2.29 -17.47
N THR A 7 5.48 2.02 -18.54
CA THR A 7 4.98 1.85 -19.90
C THR A 7 3.87 0.80 -19.95
N TYR A 8 4.07 -0.36 -19.32
CA TYR A 8 3.04 -1.40 -19.29
C TYR A 8 1.85 -1.01 -18.43
N CYS A 9 2.08 -0.35 -17.29
CA CYS A 9 0.99 0.10 -16.41
C CYS A 9 0.07 1.11 -17.12
N TYR A 10 0.65 2.08 -17.84
CA TYR A 10 -0.12 3.04 -18.65
C TYR A 10 -0.84 2.36 -19.80
N PHE A 11 -0.16 1.45 -20.50
CA PHE A 11 -0.74 0.68 -21.59
C PHE A 11 -1.96 -0.13 -21.12
N ALA A 12 -1.78 -1.00 -20.11
CA ALA A 12 -2.83 -1.86 -19.58
C ALA A 12 -4.01 -1.05 -19.04
N GLY A 13 -3.74 0.01 -18.28
CA GLY A 13 -4.78 0.90 -17.75
C GLY A 13 -5.59 1.57 -18.85
N MET A 14 -4.93 2.11 -19.88
CA MET A 14 -5.60 2.74 -21.02
C MET A 14 -6.41 1.71 -21.82
N THR A 15 -5.87 0.52 -22.07
CA THR A 15 -6.59 -0.56 -22.75
C THR A 15 -7.86 -0.93 -22.01
N PHE A 16 -7.81 -1.18 -20.69
CA PHE A 16 -9.00 -1.52 -19.89
C PHE A 16 -10.02 -0.38 -19.85
N ALA A 17 -9.58 0.86 -19.75
CA ALA A 17 -10.46 2.03 -19.78
C ALA A 17 -11.18 2.15 -21.14
N VAL A 18 -10.43 2.09 -22.25
CA VAL A 18 -11.00 2.25 -23.61
C VAL A 18 -12.00 1.16 -23.93
N VAL A 19 -11.66 -0.12 -23.73
CA VAL A 19 -12.57 -1.22 -24.06
C VAL A 19 -13.84 -1.18 -23.22
N SER A 20 -13.73 -0.79 -21.94
CA SER A 20 -14.89 -0.75 -21.04
C SER A 20 -15.78 0.47 -21.25
N ILE A 21 -15.21 1.60 -21.69
CA ILE A 21 -15.98 2.79 -22.09
C ILE A 21 -16.72 2.52 -23.40
N ILE A 22 -16.00 2.08 -24.45
CA ILE A 22 -16.61 1.84 -25.78
C ILE A 22 -17.61 0.68 -25.72
N GLY A 23 -17.32 -0.38 -24.96
CA GLY A 23 -18.21 -1.51 -24.79
C GLY A 23 -19.35 -1.29 -23.79
N HIS A 24 -19.46 -0.12 -23.17
CA HIS A 24 -20.49 0.23 -22.18
C HIS A 24 -20.57 -0.71 -20.95
N PHE A 25 -19.48 -1.39 -20.59
CA PHE A 25 -19.39 -2.28 -19.42
C PHE A 25 -18.45 -1.77 -18.32
N SER A 26 -18.23 -0.45 -18.25
CA SER A 26 -17.35 0.19 -17.26
C SER A 26 -17.68 -0.19 -15.81
N LYS A 27 -18.96 -0.33 -15.46
CA LYS A 27 -19.39 -0.79 -14.12
C LYS A 27 -18.89 -2.20 -13.82
N THR A 28 -18.98 -3.11 -14.79
CA THR A 28 -18.47 -4.48 -14.66
C THR A 28 -16.95 -4.50 -14.58
N MET A 29 -16.26 -3.66 -15.36
CA MET A 29 -14.80 -3.53 -15.31
C MET A 29 -14.31 -3.08 -13.92
N VAL A 30 -15.01 -2.13 -13.29
CA VAL A 30 -14.69 -1.66 -11.92
C VAL A 30 -14.76 -2.81 -10.90
N LEU A 31 -15.68 -3.78 -11.06
CA LEU A 31 -15.75 -4.96 -10.19
C LEU A 31 -14.52 -5.87 -10.32
N PHE A 32 -13.92 -5.95 -11.51
CA PHE A 32 -12.66 -6.68 -11.70
C PHE A 32 -11.43 -5.94 -11.14
N LEU A 33 -11.57 -4.65 -10.85
CA LEU A 33 -10.51 -3.80 -10.31
C LEU A 33 -10.62 -3.58 -8.79
N ILE A 34 -11.42 -4.41 -8.08
CA ILE A 34 -11.63 -4.27 -6.64
C ILE A 34 -10.30 -4.24 -5.85
N PRO A 35 -9.35 -5.18 -6.04
CA PRO A 35 -8.07 -5.13 -5.30
C PRO A 35 -7.29 -3.83 -5.56
N GLN A 36 -7.30 -3.33 -6.80
CA GLN A 36 -6.61 -2.10 -7.20
C GLN A 36 -7.27 -0.87 -6.55
N ILE A 37 -8.60 -0.82 -6.52
CA ILE A 37 -9.36 0.26 -5.88
C ILE A 37 -9.13 0.24 -4.37
N LEU A 38 -9.17 -0.93 -3.72
CA LEU A 38 -8.88 -1.05 -2.28
C LEU A 38 -7.46 -0.61 -1.95
N ASN A 39 -6.46 -1.03 -2.74
CA ASN A 39 -5.07 -0.58 -2.56
C ASN A 39 -4.94 0.95 -2.74
N PHE A 40 -5.65 1.53 -3.71
CA PHE A 40 -5.66 2.98 -3.92
C PHE A 40 -6.28 3.71 -2.72
N LEU A 41 -7.48 3.30 -2.28
CA LEU A 41 -8.16 3.91 -1.14
C LEU A 41 -7.35 3.80 0.15
N TYR A 42 -6.75 2.64 0.40
CA TYR A 42 -5.86 2.43 1.55
C TYR A 42 -4.58 3.29 1.46
N SER A 43 -4.05 3.50 0.24
CA SER A 43 -2.89 4.37 -0.02
C SER A 43 -3.18 5.87 0.07
N CYS A 44 -4.46 6.29 -0.02
CA CYS A 44 -4.86 7.71 -0.08
C CYS A 44 -4.20 8.59 0.98
N PRO A 45 -4.12 8.20 2.28
CA PRO A 45 -3.49 9.03 3.29
C PRO A 45 -2.03 9.39 3.03
N GLN A 46 -1.28 8.49 2.38
CA GLN A 46 0.11 8.74 1.98
C GLN A 46 0.19 9.48 0.63
N LEU A 47 -0.64 9.11 -0.35
CA LEU A 47 -0.61 9.72 -1.68
C LEU A 47 -0.94 11.22 -1.66
N PHE A 48 -1.94 11.57 -0.86
CA PHE A 48 -2.42 12.93 -0.75
C PHE A 48 -1.68 13.68 0.35
N ARG A 49 -0.62 14.41 -0.04
CA ARG A 49 0.23 15.18 0.89
C ARG A 49 -0.53 16.15 1.79
N PHE A 50 -1.75 16.56 1.41
CA PHE A 50 -2.59 17.41 2.25
C PHE A 50 -3.11 16.69 3.51
N ILE A 51 -3.26 15.36 3.47
CA ILE A 51 -3.67 14.53 4.62
C ILE A 51 -2.59 14.52 5.71
N GLY A 52 -1.33 14.73 5.33
CA GLY A 52 -0.24 14.99 6.25
C GLY A 52 0.50 13.74 6.75
N ILE A 53 0.15 12.53 6.27
CA ILE A 53 0.96 11.33 6.51
C ILE A 53 2.13 11.33 5.51
N PRO A 54 3.38 11.11 5.96
CA PRO A 54 4.51 11.08 5.06
C PRO A 54 4.47 9.86 4.13
N CYS A 55 4.83 10.10 2.87
CA CYS A 55 4.94 9.07 1.85
C CYS A 55 6.40 8.90 1.44
N PRO A 56 7.05 7.79 1.82
CA PRO A 56 8.34 7.43 1.27
C PRO A 56 8.27 7.29 -0.25
N ARG A 57 9.39 7.52 -0.94
CA ARG A 57 9.48 7.38 -2.40
C ARG A 57 9.18 5.94 -2.86
N HIS A 58 9.66 4.96 -2.09
CA HIS A 58 9.41 3.54 -2.34
C HIS A 58 8.60 2.94 -1.19
N ARG A 59 7.47 2.32 -1.53
CA ARG A 59 6.55 1.69 -0.58
C ARG A 59 6.47 0.17 -0.75
N MET A 60 7.46 -0.41 -1.44
CA MET A 60 7.62 -1.85 -1.59
C MET A 60 8.04 -2.49 -0.26
N PRO A 61 7.73 -3.76 -0.02
CA PRO A 61 8.17 -4.46 1.18
C PRO A 61 9.70 -4.55 1.24
N SER A 62 10.23 -4.61 2.46
CA SER A 62 11.67 -4.74 2.71
C SER A 62 12.11 -6.19 2.58
N TYR A 63 13.25 -6.44 1.94
CA TYR A 63 13.78 -7.79 1.79
C TYR A 63 14.74 -8.14 2.94
N ASP A 64 14.53 -9.30 3.54
CA ASP A 64 15.44 -9.89 4.53
C ASP A 64 16.31 -10.95 3.86
N ALA A 65 17.59 -10.63 3.68
CA ALA A 65 18.57 -11.51 3.06
C ALA A 65 18.90 -12.76 3.89
N GLN A 66 18.65 -12.76 5.20
CA GLN A 66 18.95 -13.92 6.06
C GLN A 66 17.91 -15.03 5.89
N LEU A 67 16.63 -14.65 5.85
CA LEU A 67 15.51 -15.59 5.73
C LEU A 67 15.06 -15.79 4.27
N GLY A 68 15.49 -14.92 3.36
CA GLY A 68 15.01 -14.88 1.98
C GLY A 68 13.54 -14.45 1.86
N TYR A 69 13.01 -13.74 2.87
CA TYR A 69 11.62 -13.32 2.96
C TYR A 69 11.46 -11.83 2.76
N VAL A 70 10.29 -11.42 2.28
CA VAL A 70 9.85 -10.03 2.27
C VAL A 70 9.07 -9.72 3.55
N LYS A 71 9.37 -8.57 4.15
CA LYS A 71 8.80 -8.05 5.39
C LYS A 71 8.14 -6.69 5.13
N ASN A 72 7.27 -6.27 6.04
CA ASN A 72 6.68 -4.93 5.99
C ASN A 72 7.75 -3.84 5.91
N SER A 73 7.53 -2.84 5.06
CA SER A 73 8.30 -1.61 5.06
C SER A 73 7.56 -0.53 5.87
N TYR A 74 8.31 0.41 6.43
CA TYR A 74 7.81 1.40 7.37
C TYR A 74 8.06 2.82 6.89
N ALA A 75 7.14 3.71 7.25
CA ALA A 75 7.31 5.15 7.22
C ALA A 75 7.55 5.64 8.66
N GLU A 76 8.59 6.44 8.85
CA GLU A 76 8.99 6.97 10.14
C GLU A 76 8.61 8.44 10.26
N PHE A 77 7.95 8.82 11.36
CA PHE A 77 7.58 10.21 11.61
C PHE A 77 7.27 10.46 13.08
N LYS A 78 7.32 11.74 13.47
CA LYS A 78 6.87 12.19 14.77
C LYS A 78 5.37 12.51 14.71
N PRO A 79 4.51 11.87 15.54
CA PRO A 79 3.08 12.16 15.55
C PRO A 79 2.76 13.64 15.83
N GLU A 80 3.63 14.33 16.56
CA GLU A 80 3.46 15.75 16.91
C GLU A 80 3.48 16.67 15.69
N GLU A 81 4.34 16.37 14.72
CA GLU A 81 4.54 17.13 13.47
C GLU A 81 3.41 16.90 12.44
N LEU A 82 2.56 15.89 12.66
CA LEU A 82 1.43 15.63 11.78
C LEU A 82 0.40 16.76 11.83
N ARG A 83 -0.21 17.01 10.68
CA ARG A 83 -1.40 17.88 10.57
C ARG A 83 -2.56 17.30 11.40
N PRO A 84 -3.53 18.12 11.86
CA PRO A 84 -4.67 17.65 12.65
C PRO A 84 -5.44 16.50 12.00
N PHE A 85 -5.68 16.60 10.68
CA PHE A 85 -6.35 15.54 9.93
C PHE A 85 -5.51 14.27 9.86
N GLY A 86 -4.19 14.39 9.68
CA GLY A 86 -3.25 13.27 9.71
C GLY A 86 -3.22 12.56 11.06
N LYS A 87 -3.34 13.29 12.17
CA LYS A 87 -3.45 12.73 13.53
C LYS A 87 -4.72 11.90 13.69
N VAL A 88 -5.86 12.39 13.20
CA VAL A 88 -7.12 11.63 13.21
C VAL A 88 -7.01 10.37 12.38
N VAL A 89 -6.48 10.45 11.15
CA VAL A 89 -6.31 9.29 10.28
C VAL A 89 -5.36 8.27 10.92
N PHE A 90 -4.23 8.72 11.47
CA PHE A 90 -3.29 7.86 12.19
C PHE A 90 -3.97 7.16 13.39
N TRP A 91 -4.74 7.89 14.18
CA TRP A 91 -5.50 7.33 15.31
C TRP A 91 -6.51 6.27 14.86
N VAL A 92 -7.25 6.51 13.77
CA VAL A 92 -8.17 5.53 13.17
C VAL A 92 -7.40 4.29 12.71
N LEU A 93 -6.33 4.45 11.94
CA LEU A 93 -5.52 3.34 11.43
C LEU A 93 -4.95 2.46 12.57
N GLN A 94 -4.51 3.10 13.66
CA GLN A 94 -4.01 2.41 14.85
C GLN A 94 -5.12 1.69 15.61
N THR A 95 -6.26 2.36 15.85
CA THR A 95 -7.39 1.82 16.62
C THR A 95 -8.01 0.60 15.94
N PHE A 96 -8.22 0.67 14.62
CA PHE A 96 -8.77 -0.44 13.83
C PHE A 96 -7.71 -1.48 13.44
N ARG A 97 -6.46 -1.34 13.90
CA ARG A 97 -5.32 -2.22 13.55
C ARG A 97 -5.15 -2.42 12.04
N LEU A 98 -5.39 -1.37 11.26
CA LEU A 98 -5.27 -1.40 9.80
C LEU A 98 -3.82 -1.22 9.34
N ALA A 99 -2.92 -0.76 10.20
CA ALA A 99 -1.49 -0.64 9.93
C ALA A 99 -0.68 -1.18 11.10
N HIS A 100 0.50 -1.74 10.81
CA HIS A 100 1.44 -2.14 11.85
C HIS A 100 2.16 -0.91 12.38
N VAL A 101 1.87 -0.52 13.61
CA VAL A 101 2.50 0.61 14.29
C VAL A 101 3.42 0.06 15.37
N LYS A 102 4.72 0.34 15.26
CA LYS A 102 5.68 0.03 16.33
C LYS A 102 5.71 1.17 17.35
N PRO A 103 6.00 0.86 18.64
CA PRO A 103 6.08 1.88 19.68
C PRO A 103 7.14 2.93 19.35
N ALA A 104 6.95 4.13 19.90
CA ALA A 104 7.87 5.25 19.68
C ALA A 104 9.27 4.92 20.25
N ASN A 105 10.31 5.30 19.50
CA ASN A 105 11.68 5.26 20.00
C ASN A 105 11.90 6.35 21.06
N THR A 106 13.07 6.34 21.71
CA THR A 106 13.52 7.36 22.70
C THR A 106 13.42 8.81 22.20
N GLU A 107 13.42 9.04 20.89
CA GLU A 107 13.28 10.35 20.25
C GLU A 107 11.85 10.74 19.86
N GLY A 108 10.85 9.94 20.26
CA GLY A 108 9.43 10.18 19.95
C GLY A 108 9.01 9.85 18.51
N VAL A 109 9.89 9.21 17.73
CA VAL A 109 9.62 8.78 16.35
C VAL A 109 8.85 7.46 16.34
N VAL A 110 7.72 7.42 15.62
CA VAL A 110 6.89 6.24 15.43
C VAL A 110 7.14 5.64 14.04
N GLN A 111 7.18 4.31 13.96
CA GLN A 111 7.23 3.58 12.68
C GLN A 111 5.85 2.99 12.37
N MET A 112 5.27 3.40 11.25
CA MET A 112 4.00 2.85 10.74
C MET A 112 4.26 2.10 9.44
N SER A 113 3.67 0.92 9.25
CA SER A 113 3.77 0.21 7.97
C SER A 113 3.28 1.07 6.81
N ASN A 114 3.96 0.98 5.66
CA ASN A 114 3.50 1.66 4.45
C ASN A 114 2.08 1.22 4.09
N LEU A 115 1.23 2.18 3.73
CA LEU A 115 -0.18 1.93 3.44
C LEU A 115 -0.32 1.42 2.00
N THR A 116 -0.06 0.12 1.81
CA THR A 116 -0.33 -0.61 0.58
C THR A 116 -0.94 -1.96 0.91
N LEU A 117 -1.78 -2.50 0.02
CA LEU A 117 -2.39 -3.81 0.20
C LEU A 117 -1.34 -4.92 0.32
N ILE A 118 -0.17 -4.74 -0.31
CA ILE A 118 0.99 -5.62 -0.20
C ILE A 118 1.50 -5.67 1.26
N ASN A 119 1.74 -4.51 1.88
CA ASN A 119 2.17 -4.46 3.28
C ASN A 119 1.06 -4.93 4.22
N PHE A 120 -0.21 -4.63 3.92
CA PHE A 120 -1.33 -5.14 4.71
C PHE A 120 -1.41 -6.68 4.65
N ALA A 121 -1.25 -7.29 3.48
CA ALA A 121 -1.21 -8.74 3.33
C ALA A 121 -0.04 -9.36 4.12
N LEU A 122 1.14 -8.74 4.12
CA LEU A 122 2.27 -9.18 4.94
C LEU A 122 2.03 -9.00 6.44
N TYR A 123 1.28 -7.98 6.84
CA TYR A 123 0.91 -7.78 8.24
C TYR A 123 -0.07 -8.86 8.72
N VAL A 124 -1.03 -9.26 7.89
CA VAL A 124 -2.05 -10.27 8.25
C VAL A 124 -1.50 -11.70 8.11
N LEU A 125 -0.78 -12.00 7.03
CA LEU A 125 -0.32 -13.35 6.68
C LEU A 125 1.12 -13.65 7.11
N GLY A 126 1.83 -12.64 7.62
CA GLY A 126 3.22 -12.72 8.03
C GLY A 126 4.24 -12.66 6.87
N PRO A 127 5.54 -12.63 7.22
CA PRO A 127 6.64 -12.62 6.24
C PRO A 127 6.62 -13.89 5.41
N CYS A 128 6.86 -13.76 4.11
CA CYS A 128 6.93 -14.90 3.20
C CYS A 128 7.91 -14.59 2.05
N ARG A 129 8.14 -15.55 1.17
CA ARG A 129 8.92 -15.32 -0.06
C ARG A 129 8.14 -14.45 -1.05
N GLU A 130 8.87 -13.73 -1.89
CA GLU A 130 8.30 -12.81 -2.89
C GLU A 130 7.36 -13.50 -3.90
N ASP A 131 7.69 -14.72 -4.33
CA ASP A 131 6.87 -15.52 -5.23
C ASP A 131 5.54 -15.94 -4.59
N VAL A 132 5.59 -16.39 -3.34
CA VAL A 132 4.40 -16.75 -2.56
C VAL A 132 3.52 -15.53 -2.33
N LEU A 133 4.11 -14.37 -2.02
CA LEU A 133 3.37 -13.11 -1.88
C LEU A 133 2.67 -12.72 -3.19
N CYS A 134 3.36 -12.81 -4.32
CA CYS A 134 2.78 -12.51 -5.62
C CYS A 134 1.57 -13.41 -5.93
N ILE A 135 1.70 -14.72 -5.71
CA ILE A 135 0.60 -15.68 -5.91
C ILE A 135 -0.57 -15.36 -4.97
N ARG A 136 -0.31 -15.06 -3.70
CA ARG A 136 -1.35 -14.67 -2.73
C ARG A 136 -2.12 -13.42 -3.18
N LEU A 137 -1.44 -12.45 -3.77
CA LEU A 137 -2.08 -11.23 -4.29
C LEU A 137 -2.88 -11.48 -5.58
N LEU A 138 -2.49 -12.45 -6.41
CA LEU A 138 -3.23 -12.82 -7.63
C LEU A 138 -4.51 -13.61 -7.32
N LEU A 139 -4.55 -14.30 -6.18
CA LEU A 139 -5.72 -15.05 -5.71
C LEU A 139 -6.74 -14.21 -4.95
N LEU A 140 -6.41 -12.94 -4.68
CA LEU A 140 -7.19 -12.00 -3.86
C LEU A 140 -8.01 -11.06 -4.74
#